data_AF-A0A182ST85-F1
#
_entry.id   AF-A0A182ST85-F1
#
_cell.length_a   1.000
_cell.length_b   1.000
_cell.length_c   1.000
_cell.angle_alpha   90.00
_cell.angle_beta   90.00
_cell.angle_gamma   90.00
#
_symmetry.space_group_name_H-M   'P 1'
#
loop_
_entity.id
_entity.type
_entity.pdbx_description
1 polymer ?
#
loop_
_entity_poly.entity_id
_entity_poly.type
_entity_poly.pdbx_seq_one_letter_code
_entity_poly.pdbx_strand_id
1 'polypeptide(L)'
;MPCDLIRGSDVGMRLEWEAPFTAQSLQYRVVATALGITAPYELPPDRAAACNWLSGSACPISQGEDIVSTLSMPVLPIYPLVTLVVEVSVLDEQARTHTCFAVDARVVVA
;
A
#
# COMPACT_ATOMS: atom_id res chain seq x y z
N MET A 1 -9.58 6.75 -14.78
CA MET A 1 -10.25 7.73 -13.88
C MET A 1 -9.56 7.61 -12.53
N PRO A 2 -9.22 8.72 -11.86
CA PRO A 2 -8.56 8.64 -10.55
C PRO A 2 -9.49 8.07 -9.49
N CYS A 3 -8.94 7.37 -8.50
CA CYS A 3 -9.69 6.85 -7.35
C CYS A 3 -10.01 7.98 -6.35
N ASP A 4 -11.24 8.00 -5.84
CA ASP A 4 -11.68 8.98 -4.84
C ASP A 4 -11.26 8.54 -3.43
N LEU A 5 -10.45 9.37 -2.77
CA LEU A 5 -10.01 9.18 -1.39
C LEU A 5 -10.83 10.10 -0.49
N ILE A 6 -11.88 9.54 0.12
CA ILE A 6 -12.80 10.30 0.98
C ILE A 6 -12.13 10.61 2.31
N ARG A 7 -12.03 11.89 2.67
CA ARG A 7 -11.54 12.33 3.97
C ARG A 7 -12.31 11.70 5.14
N GLY A 8 -11.58 11.35 6.20
CA GLY A 8 -12.14 10.75 7.41
C GLY A 8 -12.52 9.28 7.27
N SER A 9 -12.10 8.62 6.19
CA SER A 9 -12.33 7.20 5.95
C SER A 9 -11.03 6.42 5.79
N ASP A 10 -11.14 5.10 5.92
CA ASP A 10 -10.10 4.17 5.48
C ASP A 10 -10.38 3.73 4.05
N VAL A 11 -9.37 3.82 3.17
CA VAL A 11 -9.44 3.24 1.82
C VAL A 11 -8.72 1.89 1.80
N GLY A 12 -9.38 0.89 1.19
CA GLY A 12 -8.83 -0.45 1.02
C GLY A 12 -8.24 -0.66 -0.37
N MET A 13 -7.11 -1.33 -0.45
CA MET A 13 -6.51 -1.82 -1.70
C MET A 13 -6.28 -3.33 -1.58
N ARG A 14 -6.73 -4.09 -2.58
CA ARG A 14 -6.42 -5.51 -2.74
C ARG A 14 -5.37 -5.65 -3.84
N LEU A 15 -4.25 -6.27 -3.51
CA LEU A 15 -3.13 -6.51 -4.41
C LEU A 15 -3.03 -8.00 -4.67
N GLU A 16 -2.85 -8.37 -5.93
CA GLU A 16 -2.59 -9.75 -6.36
C GLU A 16 -1.27 -9.75 -7.12
N TRP A 17 -0.32 -10.56 -6.66
CA TRP A 17 1.05 -10.57 -7.16
C TRP A 17 1.73 -11.91 -6.89
N GLU A 18 2.65 -12.31 -7.77
CA GLU A 18 3.49 -13.49 -7.59
C GLU A 18 4.78 -13.11 -6.84
N ALA A 19 5.16 -13.86 -5.82
CA ALA A 19 6.33 -13.56 -5.00
C ALA A 19 7.66 -13.83 -5.76
N PRO A 20 8.48 -12.82 -6.07
CA PRO A 20 9.75 -13.04 -6.77
C PRO A 20 10.82 -13.69 -5.88
N PHE A 21 10.64 -13.65 -4.55
CA PHE A 21 11.60 -14.17 -3.57
C PHE A 21 10.87 -14.84 -2.40
N THR A 22 11.55 -15.77 -1.70
CA THR A 22 11.16 -16.18 -0.35
C THR A 22 11.39 -15.01 0.62
N ALA A 23 10.44 -14.79 1.54
CA ALA A 23 10.50 -13.71 2.53
C ALA A 23 10.01 -14.18 3.90
N GLN A 24 10.68 -13.71 4.97
CA GLN A 24 10.29 -14.00 6.36
C GLN A 24 9.31 -12.97 6.90
N SER A 25 9.40 -11.74 6.40
CA SER A 25 8.45 -10.68 6.72
C SER A 25 8.19 -9.82 5.49
N LEU A 26 7.05 -9.15 5.48
CA LEU A 26 6.65 -8.22 4.42
C LEU A 26 6.15 -6.94 5.08
N GLN A 27 6.49 -5.80 4.47
CA GLN A 27 6.03 -4.48 4.87
C GLN A 27 5.52 -3.69 3.68
N TYR A 28 4.44 -2.95 3.88
CA TYR A 28 3.99 -1.95 2.93
C TYR A 28 4.81 -0.67 3.07
N ARG A 29 5.23 -0.12 1.94
CA ARG A 29 5.77 1.24 1.83
C ARG A 29 4.89 2.03 0.88
N VAL A 30 4.44 3.20 1.34
CA VAL A 30 3.58 4.08 0.54
C VAL A 30 4.27 5.41 0.32
N VAL A 31 4.28 5.88 -0.92
CA VAL A 31 4.79 7.19 -1.31
C VAL A 31 3.69 7.94 -2.05
N ALA A 32 3.44 9.19 -1.68
CA ALA A 32 2.47 10.04 -2.34
C ALA A 32 3.19 11.19 -3.05
N THR A 33 2.80 11.44 -4.31
CA THR A 33 3.26 12.60 -5.08
C THR A 33 2.08 13.51 -5.41
N ALA A 34 2.12 14.74 -4.93
CA ALA A 34 1.10 15.76 -5.19
C ALA A 34 1.74 17.14 -5.31
N LEU A 35 1.26 17.99 -6.22
CA LEU A 35 1.74 19.36 -6.39
C LEU A 35 3.27 19.47 -6.59
N GLY A 36 3.89 18.47 -7.23
CA GLY A 36 5.34 18.39 -7.44
C GLY A 36 6.15 17.98 -6.20
N ILE A 37 5.50 17.63 -5.10
CA ILE A 37 6.13 17.16 -3.87
C ILE A 37 5.90 15.66 -3.75
N THR A 38 6.99 14.91 -3.53
CA THR A 38 6.96 13.47 -3.26
C THR A 38 7.36 13.24 -1.80
N ALA A 39 6.50 12.55 -1.04
CA ALA A 39 6.72 12.30 0.38
C ALA A 39 6.25 10.89 0.79
N PRO A 40 6.87 10.29 1.82
CA PRO A 40 6.36 9.05 2.39
C PRO A 40 4.97 9.29 3.02
N TYR A 41 4.10 8.31 2.87
CA TYR A 41 2.83 8.24 3.57
C TYR A 41 2.99 7.19 4.67
N GLU A 42 3.11 7.66 5.92
CA GLU A 42 3.36 6.78 7.07
C GLU A 42 2.10 6.01 7.45
N LEU A 43 2.22 4.68 7.44
CA LEU A 43 1.17 3.78 7.89
C LEU A 43 1.31 3.50 9.39
N PRO A 44 0.19 3.32 10.11
CA PRO A 44 0.23 2.70 11.44
C PRO A 44 0.99 1.36 11.40
N PRO A 45 1.81 1.01 12.41
CA PRO A 45 2.67 -0.17 12.37
C PRO A 45 1.92 -1.49 12.10
N ASP A 46 0.70 -1.63 12.62
CA ASP A 46 -0.17 -2.78 12.41
C ASP A 46 -0.64 -2.91 10.95
N ARG A 47 -0.87 -1.77 10.28
CA ARG A 47 -1.26 -1.70 8.86
C ARG A 47 -0.07 -1.80 7.93
N ALA A 48 1.11 -1.36 8.36
CA ALA A 48 2.36 -1.47 7.61
C ALA A 48 2.88 -2.91 7.54
N ALA A 49 2.62 -3.74 8.56
CA ALA A 49 3.04 -5.15 8.61
C ALA A 49 2.19 -6.02 7.66
N ALA A 50 2.58 -6.10 6.38
CA ALA A 50 1.81 -6.72 5.31
C ALA A 50 1.50 -8.20 5.55
N CYS A 51 2.37 -8.95 6.26
CA CYS A 51 2.11 -10.34 6.64
C CYS A 51 0.80 -10.53 7.42
N ASN A 52 0.35 -9.53 8.16
CA ASN A 52 -0.91 -9.59 8.92
C ASN A 52 -2.15 -9.51 8.02
N TRP A 53 -1.98 -9.16 6.75
CA TRP A 53 -3.05 -8.82 5.81
C TRP A 53 -3.00 -9.66 4.52
N LEU A 54 -2.38 -10.83 4.59
CA LEU A 54 -2.42 -11.83 3.51
C LEU A 54 -3.71 -12.64 3.60
N SER A 55 -4.32 -12.93 2.45
CA SER A 55 -5.51 -13.75 2.35
C SER A 55 -5.16 -15.15 1.87
N GLY A 56 -5.43 -16.16 2.70
CA GLY A 56 -5.14 -17.56 2.36
C GLY A 56 -3.66 -17.96 2.44
N SER A 57 -2.77 -17.02 2.80
CA SER A 57 -1.34 -17.25 3.03
C SER A 57 -0.90 -16.53 4.32
N ALA A 58 0.30 -16.82 4.80
CA ALA A 58 0.94 -16.18 5.93
C ALA A 58 2.45 -16.24 5.76
N CYS A 59 3.17 -15.28 6.33
CA CYS A 59 4.64 -15.34 6.33
C CYS A 59 5.14 -16.51 7.21
N PRO A 60 6.23 -17.20 6.82
CA PRO A 60 7.07 -16.93 5.65
C PRO A 60 6.40 -17.37 4.34
N ILE A 61 6.58 -16.57 3.28
CA ILE A 61 6.10 -16.88 1.92
C ILE A 61 7.23 -17.47 1.06
N SER A 62 6.87 -18.25 0.05
CA SER A 62 7.83 -18.87 -0.87
C SER A 62 7.93 -18.14 -2.21
N GLN A 63 9.09 -18.18 -2.85
CA GLN A 63 9.23 -17.73 -4.24
C GLN A 63 8.26 -18.48 -5.16
N GLY A 64 7.60 -17.75 -6.06
CA GLY A 64 6.61 -18.26 -7.01
C GLY A 64 5.21 -18.47 -6.41
N GLU A 65 5.00 -18.09 -5.14
CA GLU A 65 3.67 -18.15 -4.52
C GLU A 65 2.79 -17.01 -5.02
N ASP A 66 1.54 -17.31 -5.39
CA ASP A 66 0.51 -16.32 -5.70
C ASP A 66 -0.02 -15.71 -4.39
N ILE A 67 0.25 -14.43 -4.18
CA ILE A 67 -0.11 -13.72 -2.97
C ILE A 67 -1.28 -12.77 -3.23
N VAL A 68 -2.30 -12.85 -2.36
CA VAL A 68 -3.36 -11.86 -2.24
C VAL A 68 -3.15 -11.10 -0.93
N SER A 69 -2.89 -9.80 -1.02
CA SER A 69 -2.67 -8.96 0.16
C SER A 69 -3.63 -7.76 0.17
N THR A 70 -4.04 -7.34 1.37
CA THR A 70 -4.89 -6.16 1.54
C THR A 70 -4.14 -5.06 2.28
N LEU A 71 -4.28 -3.82 1.84
CA LEU A 71 -3.79 -2.62 2.50
C LEU A 71 -4.98 -1.75 2.88
N SER A 72 -4.97 -1.20 4.09
CA SER A 72 -5.92 -0.19 4.55
C SER A 72 -5.18 1.12 4.86
N MET A 73 -5.52 2.21 4.16
CA MET A 73 -4.87 3.51 4.30
C MET A 73 -5.85 4.53 4.92
N PRO A 74 -5.50 5.16 6.06
CA PRO A 74 -6.35 6.20 6.68
C PRO A 74 -6.27 7.55 5.96
N VAL A 75 -7.35 7.99 5.32
CA VAL A 75 -7.42 9.31 4.68
C VAL A 75 -7.80 10.35 5.75
N LEU A 76 -6.82 11.06 6.30
CA LEU A 76 -7.06 11.98 7.42
C LEU A 76 -7.94 13.18 6.99
N PRO A 77 -8.84 13.68 7.87
CA PRO A 77 -9.70 14.83 7.57
C PRO A 77 -8.96 16.11 7.13
N ILE A 78 -7.70 16.25 7.53
CA ILE A 78 -6.86 17.41 7.25
C ILE A 78 -6.15 17.36 5.89
N TYR A 79 -6.16 16.23 5.17
CA TYR A 79 -5.42 16.09 3.92
C TYR A 79 -5.97 16.98 2.80
N PRO A 80 -5.15 17.74 2.07
CA PRO A 80 -5.63 18.73 1.10
C PRO A 80 -6.43 18.09 -0.05
N LEU A 81 -7.39 18.83 -0.61
CA LEU A 81 -8.19 18.39 -1.77
C LEU A 81 -7.38 18.55 -3.06
N VAL A 82 -6.58 17.53 -3.38
CA VAL A 82 -5.66 17.54 -4.53
C VAL A 82 -5.72 16.21 -5.28
N THR A 83 -5.26 16.22 -6.53
CA THR A 83 -4.92 15.01 -7.27
C THR A 83 -3.50 14.59 -6.89
N LEU A 84 -3.28 13.29 -6.78
CA LEU A 84 -2.00 12.71 -6.40
C LEU A 84 -1.78 11.37 -7.10
N VAL A 85 -0.52 10.97 -7.18
CA VAL A 85 -0.13 9.58 -7.49
C VAL A 85 0.27 8.92 -6.19
N VAL A 86 -0.33 7.77 -5.88
CA VAL A 86 0.03 6.92 -4.74
C VAL A 86 0.82 5.73 -5.28
N GLU A 87 2.05 5.58 -4.84
CA GLU A 87 2.88 4.41 -5.09
C GLU A 87 2.87 3.50 -3.85
N VAL A 88 2.51 2.24 -4.04
CA VAL A 88 2.46 1.21 -2.98
C VAL A 88 3.43 0.11 -3.35
N SER A 89 4.42 -0.10 -2.50
CA SER A 89 5.39 -1.21 -2.60
C SER A 89 5.20 -2.20 -1.47
N VAL A 90 5.43 -3.49 -1.76
CA VAL A 90 5.63 -4.53 -0.74
C VAL A 90 7.12 -4.87 -0.70
N LEU A 91 7.73 -4.74 0.47
CA LEU A 91 9.15 -4.98 0.70
C LEU A 91 9.35 -6.12 1.70
N ASP A 92 10.40 -6.93 1.54
CA ASP A 92 10.79 -7.92 2.54
C ASP A 92 11.82 -7.42 3.56
N GLU A 93 12.26 -8.30 4.46
CA GLU A 93 13.27 -7.99 5.48
C GLU A 93 14.65 -7.59 4.92
N GLN A 94 14.90 -7.86 3.64
CA GLN A 94 16.12 -7.49 2.92
C GLN A 94 15.92 -6.20 2.11
N ALA A 95 14.78 -5.52 2.28
CA ALA A 95 14.34 -4.36 1.51
C ALA A 95 14.24 -4.61 0.00
N ARG A 96 14.00 -5.85 -0.42
CA ARG A 96 13.74 -6.19 -1.82
C ARG A 96 12.26 -5.99 -2.12
N THR A 97 11.97 -5.38 -3.27
CA THR A 97 10.59 -5.17 -3.72
C THR A 97 10.00 -6.46 -4.27
N HIS A 98 8.87 -6.87 -3.70
CA HIS A 98 8.05 -7.98 -4.20
C HIS A 98 7.07 -7.52 -5.26
N THR A 99 6.44 -6.37 -5.03
CA THR A 99 5.58 -5.72 -6.01
C THR A 99 5.52 -4.21 -5.78
N CYS A 100 5.19 -3.46 -6.82
CA CYS A 100 5.00 -2.00 -6.76
C CYS A 100 3.88 -1.58 -7.73
N PHE A 101 2.89 -0.84 -7.22
CA PHE A 101 1.78 -0.30 -7.99
C PHE A 101 1.70 1.21 -7.83
N ALA A 102 1.42 1.91 -8.92
CA ALA A 102 1.11 3.34 -8.92
C ALA A 102 -0.36 3.56 -9.28
N VAL A 103 -1.06 4.39 -8.50
CA VAL A 103 -2.49 4.68 -8.67
C VAL A 103 -2.70 6.19 -8.70
N ASP A 104 -3.34 6.67 -9.77
CA ASP A 104 -3.87 8.04 -9.81
C ASP A 104 -5.08 8.15 -8.88
N ALA A 105 -5.05 9.12 -7.97
CA ALA A 105 -6.08 9.34 -6.98
C ALA A 105 -6.40 10.84 -6.81
N ARG A 106 -7.53 11.14 -6.17
CA ARG A 106 -7.85 12.49 -5.72
C ARG A 106 -8.51 12.47 -4.34
N VAL A 107 -8.13 13.41 -3.49
CA VAL A 107 -8.75 13.55 -2.17
C VAL A 107 -10.04 14.36 -2.30
N VAL A 108 -11.14 13.82 -1.77
CA VAL A 108 -12.48 14.41 -1.84
C VAL A 108 -13.13 14.47 -0.45
N VAL A 109 -14.24 15.18 -0.35
CA VAL A 109 -15.16 15.14 0.81
C VAL A 109 -16.31 14.17 0.51
N ALA A 110 -16.94 13.66 1.57
CA ALA A 110 -18.15 12.84 1.47
C ALA A 110 -19.35 13.64 0.96
#